data_AF-A0A9D0NU03-F1
#
_entry.id   AF-A0A9D0NU03-F1
#
_cell.length_a   1.000
_cell.length_b   1.000
_cell.length_c   1.000
_cell.angle_alpha   90.00
_cell.angle_beta   90.00
_cell.angle_gamma   90.00
#
_symmetry.space_group_name_H-M   'P 1'
#
loop_
_entity.id
_entity.type
_entity.pdbx_description
1 polymer ?
#
loop_
_entity_poly.entity_id
_entity_poly.type
_entity_poly.pdbx_seq_one_letter_code
_entity_poly.pdbx_strand_id
1 'polypeptide(L)'
;MNLLDDKLKRPKMLVHQPIPGYWYTDIVGQLQQVRVVLHEGRQQSRIMLENINGRRQSVDLDGWYRLDLTLHSPGIERRRGSRGSSGESC
;
A
#
# COMPACT_ATOMS: atom_id res chain seq x y z
N MET A 1 35.10 -13.20 -2.65
CA MET A 1 34.15 -12.13 -2.30
C MET A 1 33.67 -11.54 -3.62
N ASN A 2 32.43 -11.82 -4.02
CA ASN A 2 31.94 -11.45 -5.34
C ASN A 2 31.46 -9.99 -5.35
N LEU A 3 31.94 -9.24 -6.34
CA LEU A 3 31.70 -7.81 -6.57
C LEU A 3 30.30 -7.51 -7.15
N LEU A 4 29.38 -8.47 -7.09
CA LEU A 4 28.05 -8.42 -7.72
C LEU A 4 26.90 -8.18 -6.72
N ASP A 5 27.18 -8.23 -5.42
CA ASP A 5 26.15 -8.11 -4.38
C ASP A 5 25.61 -6.67 -4.20
N ASP A 6 26.34 -5.63 -4.65
CA ASP A 6 26.00 -4.22 -4.37
C ASP A 6 25.17 -3.51 -5.47
N LYS A 7 24.98 -4.15 -6.63
CA LYS A 7 24.36 -3.53 -7.83
C LYS A 7 22.92 -3.96 -8.09
N LEU A 8 22.33 -4.79 -7.23
CA LEU A 8 20.89 -5.08 -7.21
C LEU A 8 20.15 -4.22 -6.19
N LYS A 9 20.56 -2.95 -6.04
CA LYS A 9 19.61 -1.88 -5.70
C LYS A 9 18.67 -1.72 -6.91
N ARG A 10 17.76 -2.68 -7.08
CA ARG A 10 16.56 -2.50 -7.91
C ARG A 10 16.06 -1.11 -7.55
N PRO A 11 15.88 -0.18 -8.51
CA PRO A 11 15.23 1.09 -8.18
C PRO A 11 13.99 0.71 -7.38
N LYS A 12 13.82 1.31 -6.20
CA LYS A 12 12.86 0.90 -5.17
C LYS A 12 11.45 1.06 -5.75
N MET A 13 11.05 0.11 -6.61
CA MET A 13 9.83 0.20 -7.41
C MET A 13 8.72 0.32 -6.40
N LEU A 14 7.93 1.40 -6.51
CA LEU A 14 6.81 1.66 -5.62
C LEU A 14 5.90 0.45 -5.50
N VAL A 15 5.86 -0.38 -6.56
CA VAL A 15 5.16 -1.66 -6.64
C VAL A 15 5.45 -2.58 -5.44
N HIS A 16 6.68 -2.59 -4.93
CA HIS A 16 7.10 -3.48 -3.85
C HIS A 16 7.11 -2.82 -2.47
N GLN A 17 6.77 -1.54 -2.36
CA GLN A 17 6.69 -0.87 -1.07
C GLN A 17 5.27 -1.03 -0.52
N PRO A 18 5.09 -1.37 0.76
CA PRO A 18 3.78 -1.32 1.40
C PRO A 18 3.46 0.14 1.72
N ILE A 19 2.56 0.74 0.94
CA ILE A 19 2.22 2.15 1.08
C ILE A 19 0.83 2.25 1.70
N PRO A 20 0.68 2.78 2.93
CA PRO A 20 -0.64 2.97 3.54
C PRO A 20 -1.62 3.71 2.62
N GLY A 21 -2.85 3.20 2.54
CA GLY A 21 -3.92 3.72 1.69
C GLY A 21 -3.93 3.18 0.26
N TYR A 22 -2.84 2.55 -0.19
CA TYR A 22 -2.78 1.96 -1.53
C TYR A 22 -3.42 0.58 -1.55
N TRP A 23 -3.96 0.25 -2.72
CA TRP A 23 -4.55 -1.04 -3.01
C TRP A 23 -3.57 -1.92 -3.76
N TYR A 24 -3.59 -3.19 -3.43
CA TYR A 24 -2.77 -4.22 -4.04
C TYR A 24 -3.65 -5.40 -4.40
N THR A 25 -3.28 -6.09 -5.47
CA THR A 25 -3.94 -7.31 -5.89
C THR A 25 -2.96 -8.46 -5.79
N ASP A 26 -3.38 -9.56 -5.17
CA ASP A 26 -2.59 -10.80 -5.12
C ASP A 26 -2.72 -11.62 -6.41
N ILE A 27 -1.99 -12.73 -6.48
CA ILE A 27 -1.98 -13.63 -7.65
C ILE A 27 -3.35 -14.24 -7.97
N VAL A 28 -4.27 -14.29 -7.01
CA VAL A 28 -5.64 -14.81 -7.21
C VAL A 28 -6.65 -13.69 -7.54
N GLY A 29 -6.19 -12.44 -7.65
CA GLY A 29 -7.03 -11.31 -8.02
C GLY A 29 -7.76 -10.65 -6.85
N GLN A 30 -7.44 -10.98 -5.59
CA GLN A 30 -8.08 -10.35 -4.44
C GLN A 30 -7.45 -9.00 -4.11
N LEU A 31 -8.30 -7.98 -3.96
CA LEU A 31 -7.92 -6.63 -3.55
C LEU A 31 -7.70 -6.56 -2.04
N GLN A 32 -6.53 -6.02 -1.67
CA GLN A 32 -6.09 -5.80 -0.30
C GLN A 32 -5.53 -4.39 -0.17
N GLN A 33 -5.95 -3.66 0.87
CA GLN A 33 -5.44 -2.33 1.17
C GLN A 33 -4.39 -2.40 2.28
N VAL A 34 -3.28 -1.68 2.12
CA VAL A 34 -2.35 -1.44 3.23
C VAL A 34 -2.99 -0.44 4.17
N ARG A 35 -3.30 -0.87 5.41
CA ARG A 35 -3.90 -0.01 6.43
C ARG A 35 -2.84 0.67 7.28
N VAL A 36 -1.83 -0.10 7.68
CA VAL A 36 -0.78 0.35 8.61
C VAL A 36 0.54 -0.30 8.23
N VAL A 37 1.62 0.46 8.34
CA VAL A 37 2.99 -0.05 8.34
C VAL A 37 3.63 0.35 9.65
N LEU A 38 3.93 -0.63 10.49
CA LEU A 38 4.56 -0.45 11.80
C LEU A 38 6.07 -0.52 11.64
N HIS A 39 6.76 0.44 12.26
CA HIS A 39 8.20 0.50 12.34
C HIS A 39 8.64 0.35 13.80
N GLU A 40 9.58 -0.55 14.07
CA GLU A 40 10.32 -0.58 15.34
C GLU A 40 11.71 0.02 15.11
N GLY A 41 11.92 1.22 15.64
CA GLY A 41 13.12 2.00 15.39
C GLY A 41 13.30 2.32 13.91
N ARG A 42 14.36 1.80 13.30
CA ARG A 42 14.66 1.98 11.86
C ARG A 42 14.20 0.83 10.97
N GLN A 43 13.65 -0.24 11.55
CA GLN A 43 13.21 -1.42 10.81
C GLN A 43 11.70 -1.44 10.69
N GLN A 44 11.22 -1.89 9.54
CA GLN A 44 9.80 -2.10 9.31
C GLN A 44 9.42 -3.48 9.85
N SER A 45 8.62 -3.50 10.92
CA SER A 45 8.36 -4.73 11.67
C SER A 45 7.08 -5.43 11.24
N ARG A 46 6.06 -4.68 10.82
CA ARG A 46 4.77 -5.27 10.46
C ARG A 46 3.96 -4.45 9.49
N ILE A 47 3.20 -5.12 8.64
CA ILE A 47 2.30 -4.52 7.65
C ILE A 47 0.91 -5.11 7.90
N MET A 48 -0.07 -4.24 8.08
CA MET A 48 -1.47 -4.64 8.22
C MET A 48 -2.19 -4.46 6.89
N LEU A 49 -2.78 -5.55 6.40
CA LEU A 49 -3.57 -5.61 5.20
C LEU A 49 -5.04 -5.83 5.54
N GLU A 50 -5.92 -5.20 4.79
CA GLU A 50 -7.36 -5.42 4.87
C GLU A 50 -7.89 -5.77 3.48
N ASN A 51 -8.47 -6.95 3.35
CA ASN A 51 -9.13 -7.38 2.13
C ASN A 51 -10.41 -6.56 1.91
N ILE A 52 -10.89 -6.50 0.66
CA ILE A 52 -12.16 -5.83 0.32
C ILE A 52 -13.38 -6.35 1.10
N ASN A 53 -13.31 -7.60 1.61
CA ASN A 53 -14.34 -8.18 2.47
C ASN A 53 -14.20 -7.81 3.96
N GLY A 54 -13.26 -6.92 4.32
CA GLY A 54 -13.00 -6.48 5.68
C GLY A 54 -12.09 -7.42 6.50
N ARG A 55 -11.64 -8.57 5.94
CA ARG A 55 -10.72 -9.47 6.65
C ARG A 55 -9.35 -8.81 6.78
N ARG A 56 -8.84 -8.74 8.01
CA ARG A 56 -7.52 -8.19 8.32
C ARG A 56 -6.49 -9.28 8.49
N GLN A 57 -5.27 -9.01 8.03
CA GLN A 57 -4.10 -9.83 8.30
C GLN A 57 -2.87 -8.96 8.57
N SER A 58 -1.91 -9.49 9.33
CA SER A 58 -0.64 -8.82 9.59
C SER A 58 0.51 -9.69 9.09
N VAL A 59 1.39 -9.12 8.29
CA VAL A 59 2.58 -9.80 7.75
C VAL A 59 3.83 -9.02 8.14
N ASP A 60 4.97 -9.70 8.23
CA ASP A 60 6.28 -9.07 8.27
C ASP A 60 6.73 -8.69 6.86
N LEU A 61 7.96 -8.17 6.73
CA LEU A 61 8.52 -7.76 5.44
C LEU A 61 8.70 -8.94 4.49
N ASP A 62 9.15 -10.08 5.00
CA ASP A 62 9.34 -11.29 4.20
C ASP A 62 8.01 -11.85 3.69
N GLY A 63 6.99 -11.88 4.54
CA GLY A 63 5.63 -12.25 4.20
C GLY A 63 5.05 -11.32 3.14
N TRP A 64 5.29 -10.02 3.24
CA TRP A 64 4.88 -9.06 2.21
C TRP A 64 5.45 -9.36 0.83
N TYR A 65 6.75 -9.69 0.75
CA TYR A 65 7.37 -10.02 -0.54
C TYR A 65 6.85 -11.33 -1.15
N ARG A 66 6.34 -12.25 -0.33
CA ARG A 66 5.77 -13.53 -0.79
C ARG A 66 4.33 -13.43 -1.28
N LEU A 67 3.66 -12.31 -1.06
CA LEU A 67 2.28 -12.12 -1.52
C LEU A 67 2.18 -11.83 -3.03
N ASP A 68 3.30 -11.61 -3.71
CA ASP A 68 3.38 -11.35 -5.16
C ASP A 68 2.38 -10.29 -5.62
N LEU A 69 2.36 -9.18 -4.88
CA LEU A 69 1.37 -8.13 -5.02
C LEU A 69 1.64 -7.23 -6.23
N THR A 70 0.57 -6.93 -6.96
CA THR A 70 0.54 -5.88 -8.00
C THR A 70 -0.05 -4.61 -7.44
N LEU A 71 0.68 -3.49 -7.56
CA LEU A 71 0.26 -2.18 -7.07
C LEU A 71 -0.85 -1.58 -7.93
N HIS A 72 -1.94 -1.20 -7.27
CA HIS A 72 -2.96 -0.34 -7.83
C HIS A 72 -2.85 1.07 -7.22
N SER A 73 -3.07 2.09 -8.05
CA SER A 73 -3.03 3.49 -7.63
C SER A 73 -3.99 3.70 -6.46
N PRO A 74 -3.66 4.60 -5.51
CA PRO A 74 -4.59 4.91 -4.43
C PRO A 74 -5.85 5.47 -5.10
N GLY A 75 -7.00 4.92 -4.76
CA GLY A 75 -8.27 5.47 -5.17
C GLY A 75 -8.42 6.85 -4.53
N ILE A 76 -7.82 7.87 -5.14
CA ILE A 76 -8.21 9.26 -4.93
C ILE A 76 -9.56 9.36 -5.63
N GLU A 77 -10.59 8.86 -4.96
CA GLU A 77 -11.91 9.39 -5.18
C GLU A 77 -11.76 10.88 -4.85
N ARG A 78 -11.65 11.69 -5.91
CA ARG A 78 -11.67 13.14 -5.79
C ARG A 78 -12.89 13.41 -4.93
N ARG A 79 -12.70 13.87 -3.69
CA ARG A 79 -13.69 14.69 -3.02
C ARG A 79 -13.88 15.92 -3.91
N ARG A 80 -14.65 15.79 -4.99
CA ARG A 80 -15.27 16.89 -5.69
C ARG A 80 -16.07 17.57 -4.59
N GLY A 81 -15.58 18.73 -4.18
CA GLY A 81 -16.24 19.51 -3.16
C GLY A 81 -17.68 19.73 -3.57
N SER A 82 -18.62 19.27 -2.76
CA SER A 82 -19.93 19.91 -2.71
C SER A 82 -19.76 21.18 -1.88
N ARG A 83 -19.10 22.17 -2.47
CA ARG A 83 -19.36 23.59 -2.20
C ARG A 83 -20.38 24.01 -3.25
N GLY A 84 -21.66 23.81 -2.93
CA GLY A 84 -22.80 24.49 -3.57
C GLY A 84 -23.63 25.07 -2.42
N SER A 85 -23.38 26.33 -2.07
CA SER A 85 -24.21 27.48 -2.46
C SER A 85 -25.54 27.52 -1.72
N SER A 86 -25.57 28.24 -0.59
CA SER A 86 -26.79 28.85 -0.06
C SER A 86 -26.36 30.08 0.75
N GLY A 87 -26.17 31.17 0.02
CA GLY A 87 -25.85 32.47 0.56
C GLY A 87 -25.94 33.49 -0.57
N GLU A 88 -26.94 34.35 -0.45
CA GLU A 88 -27.20 35.57 -1.24
C GLU A 88 -28.00 35.41 -2.56
N SER A 89 -29.31 35.61 -2.44
CA SER A 89 -30.06 36.63 -3.21
C SER A 89 -31.52 36.72 -2.75
N CYS A 90 -31.86 37.86 -2.14
CA CYS A 90 -33.12 38.64 -2.09
C CYS A 90 -33.32 39.27 -0.70
#